data_AF-A0A924VPV0-F1
#
_entry.id   AF-A0A924VPV0-F1
#
_cell.length_a   1.000
_cell.length_b   1.000
_cell.length_c   1.000
_cell.angle_alpha   90.00
_cell.angle_beta   90.00
_cell.angle_gamma   90.00
#
_symmetry.space_group_name_H-M   'P 1'
#
loop_
_entity.id
_entity.type
_entity.pdbx_description
1 polymer ?
#
loop_
_entity_poly.entity_id
_entity_poly.type
_entity_poly.pdbx_seq_one_letter_code
_entity_poly.pdbx_strand_id
1 'polypeptide(L)'
;SFWDARDIVKRDKPDVGKKVVVFALTDEIPNDGVALTRDLSPKLQDRITAALKDYSATPEGSKVLTSIYSITKLAPANPKTLTVVADAAAKLGLQ
;
A
#
# COMPACT_ATOMS: atom_id res chain seq x y z
N SER A 1 -3.29 6.63 -1.24
CA SER A 1 -3.33 5.52 -0.29
C SER A 1 -3.92 5.98 1.02
N PHE A 2 -4.28 5.06 1.91
CA PHE A 2 -4.67 5.40 3.28
C PHE A 2 -3.55 6.19 3.99
N TRP A 3 -3.95 7.13 4.87
CA TRP A 3 -3.01 8.07 5.50
C TRP A 3 -3.17 8.14 7.01
N ASP A 4 -4.41 8.30 7.50
CA ASP A 4 -4.64 8.61 8.91
C ASP A 4 -5.83 7.83 9.49
N ALA A 5 -5.56 7.04 10.53
CA ALA A 5 -6.58 6.27 11.24
C ALA A 5 -7.60 7.16 11.96
N ARG A 6 -7.28 8.42 12.25
CA ARG A 6 -8.22 9.36 12.88
C ARG A 6 -9.46 9.57 12.01
N ASP A 7 -9.33 9.52 10.69
CA ASP A 7 -10.48 9.67 9.79
C ASP A 7 -11.49 8.52 9.92
N ILE A 8 -10.99 7.30 10.14
CA ILE A 8 -11.83 6.12 10.39
C ILE A 8 -12.43 6.19 11.81
N VAL A 9 -11.58 6.45 12.80
CA VAL A 9 -11.96 6.43 14.22
C VAL A 9 -12.92 7.57 14.60
N LYS A 10 -12.90 8.68 13.87
CA LYS A 10 -13.75 9.86 14.13
C LYS A 10 -15.25 9.52 14.21
N ARG A 11 -15.71 8.50 13.48
CA ARG A 11 -17.11 8.03 13.56
C ARG A 11 -17.49 7.61 14.98
N ASP A 12 -16.60 6.87 15.64
CA ASP A 12 -16.85 6.25 16.95
C ASP A 12 -16.31 7.14 18.09
N LYS A 13 -15.32 8.00 17.78
CA LYS A 13 -14.69 8.96 18.71
C LYS A 13 -14.57 10.35 18.06
N PRO A 14 -15.64 11.18 18.09
CA PRO A 14 -15.66 12.47 17.39
C PRO A 14 -14.59 13.47 17.84
N ASP A 15 -14.07 13.32 19.06
CA ASP A 15 -13.05 14.18 19.65
C ASP A 15 -11.60 13.69 19.42
N VAL A 16 -11.38 12.62 18.65
CA VAL A 16 -10.05 12.03 18.40
C VAL A 16 -9.02 13.07 17.94
N GLY A 17 -9.39 13.97 17.04
CA GLY A 17 -8.51 15.04 16.55
C GLY A 17 -8.13 16.11 17.59
N LYS A 18 -8.80 16.14 18.75
CA LYS A 18 -8.46 17.01 19.89
C LYS A 18 -7.63 16.29 20.94
N LYS A 19 -7.70 14.96 20.99
CA LYS A 19 -7.06 14.13 22.01
C LYS A 19 -5.70 13.58 21.57
N VAL A 20 -5.50 13.38 20.27
CA VAL A 20 -4.26 12.87 19.69
C VAL A 20 -3.75 13.75 18.56
N VAL A 21 -2.42 13.84 18.45
CA VAL A 21 -1.71 14.61 17.43
C VAL A 21 -0.66 13.74 16.76
N VAL A 22 -0.34 14.05 15.50
CA VAL A 22 0.83 13.48 14.81
C VAL A 22 2.06 14.19 15.36
N PHE A 23 2.92 13.48 16.09
CA PHE A 23 4.11 14.07 16.72
C PHE A 23 5.40 13.82 15.93
N ALA A 24 5.40 12.84 15.03
CA ALA A 24 6.52 12.52 14.14
C ALA A 24 6.02 11.77 12.90
N LEU A 25 6.82 11.84 11.84
CA LEU A 25 6.70 11.01 10.64
C LEU A 25 8.03 10.28 10.44
N THR A 26 7.97 9.03 10.01
CA THR A 26 9.15 8.28 9.57
C THR A 26 9.40 8.51 8.09
N ASP A 27 10.55 8.04 7.59
CA ASP A 27 10.77 7.95 6.15
C ASP A 27 9.68 7.11 5.49
N GLU A 28 9.28 7.52 4.29
CA GLU A 28 8.31 6.78 3.49
C GLU A 28 8.90 5.46 3.01
N ILE A 29 8.10 4.40 3.11
CA ILE A 29 8.39 3.08 2.55
C ILE A 29 7.31 2.72 1.52
N PRO A 30 7.59 1.80 0.57
CA PRO A 30 6.55 1.29 -0.31
C PRO A 30 5.39 0.71 0.51
N ASN A 31 4.19 1.25 0.30
CA ASN A 31 2.98 0.80 0.99
C ASN A 31 2.25 -0.27 0.18
N ASP A 32 2.05 -1.43 0.79
CA ASP A 32 1.41 -2.62 0.21
C ASP A 32 1.96 -3.05 -1.17
N GLY A 33 1.58 -4.24 -1.63
CA GLY A 33 2.02 -4.75 -2.93
C GLY A 33 1.07 -5.79 -3.49
N VAL A 34 1.14 -5.97 -4.82
CA VAL A 34 0.50 -7.10 -5.50
C VAL A 34 1.59 -8.11 -5.84
N ALA A 35 1.52 -9.30 -5.26
CA ALA A 35 2.42 -10.40 -5.55
C ALA A 35 1.76 -11.38 -6.53
N LEU A 36 2.53 -11.86 -7.50
CA LEU A 36 2.11 -12.90 -8.44
C LEU A 36 2.86 -14.19 -8.11
N THR A 37 2.17 -15.34 -8.21
CA THR A 37 2.83 -16.64 -8.06
C THR A 37 3.85 -16.88 -9.17
N ARG A 38 4.94 -17.55 -8.83
CA ARG A 38 6.00 -17.94 -9.76
C ARG A 38 5.57 -19.01 -10.76
N ASP A 39 4.45 -19.69 -10.51
CA ASP A 39 3.89 -20.74 -11.37
C ASP A 39 3.22 -20.16 -12.64
N LEU A 40 2.89 -18.87 -12.63
CA LEU A 40 2.38 -18.19 -13.82
C LEU A 40 3.51 -18.03 -14.84
N SER A 41 3.20 -18.26 -16.13
CA SER A 41 4.15 -17.95 -17.20
C SER A 41 4.52 -16.46 -17.20
N PRO A 42 5.74 -16.06 -17.64
CA PRO A 42 6.14 -14.65 -17.70
C PRO A 42 5.13 -13.78 -18.45
N LYS A 43 4.61 -14.30 -19.57
CA LYS A 43 3.57 -13.61 -20.36
C LYS A 43 2.29 -13.34 -19.57
N LEU A 44 1.87 -14.24 -18.67
CA LEU A 44 0.71 -14.00 -17.82
C LEU A 44 1.02 -13.00 -16.72
N GLN A 45 2.21 -13.05 -16.13
CA GLN A 45 2.63 -12.07 -15.13
C GLN A 45 2.60 -10.66 -15.72
N ASP A 46 3.21 -10.46 -16.89
CA ASP A 46 3.24 -9.16 -17.58
C ASP A 46 1.83 -8.65 -17.92
N ARG A 47 0.94 -9.54 -18.40
CA ARG A 47 -0.45 -9.18 -18.73
C ARG A 47 -1.23 -8.75 -17.49
N ILE A 48 -1.06 -9.44 -16.37
CA ILE A 48 -1.74 -9.08 -15.10
C ILE A 48 -1.19 -7.75 -14.58
N THR A 49 0.13 -7.58 -14.57
CA THR A 49 0.78 -6.33 -14.14
C THR A 49 0.30 -5.13 -14.98
N ALA A 50 0.27 -5.27 -16.30
CA ALA A 50 -0.22 -4.21 -17.19
C ALA A 50 -1.71 -3.93 -16.94
N ALA A 51 -2.56 -4.96 -16.89
CA ALA A 51 -3.99 -4.79 -16.68
C ALA A 51 -4.32 -4.08 -15.36
N LEU A 52 -3.65 -4.45 -14.26
CA LEU A 52 -3.86 -3.80 -12.96
C LEU A 52 -3.38 -2.34 -12.96
N LYS A 53 -2.22 -2.07 -13.55
CA LYS A 53 -1.69 -0.70 -13.69
C LYS A 53 -2.67 0.16 -14.48
N ASP A 54 -3.09 -0.30 -15.65
CA ASP A 54 -3.96 0.43 -16.57
C ASP A 54 -5.34 0.64 -15.95
N TYR A 55 -5.90 -0.40 -15.32
CA TYR A 55 -7.17 -0.29 -14.60
C TYR A 55 -7.08 0.75 -13.47
N SER A 56 -6.00 0.74 -12.67
CA SER A 56 -5.82 1.72 -11.59
C SER A 56 -5.71 3.17 -12.07
N ALA A 57 -5.38 3.38 -13.34
CA ALA A 57 -5.30 4.71 -13.96
C ALA A 57 -6.66 5.20 -14.49
N THR A 58 -7.67 4.32 -14.60
CA THR A 58 -9.04 4.72 -14.94
C THR A 58 -9.76 5.33 -13.74
N PRO A 59 -10.69 6.28 -13.93
CA PRO A 59 -11.53 6.81 -12.83
C PRO A 59 -12.31 5.71 -12.10
N GLU A 60 -12.88 4.77 -12.85
CA GLU A 60 -13.64 3.65 -12.31
C GLU A 60 -12.75 2.71 -11.49
N GLY A 61 -11.59 2.34 -12.02
CA GLY A 61 -10.66 1.45 -11.32
C GLY A 61 -10.05 2.10 -10.08
N SER A 62 -9.70 3.39 -10.13
CA SER A 62 -9.25 4.12 -8.95
C SER A 62 -10.34 4.15 -7.87
N LYS A 63 -11.61 4.37 -8.24
CA LYS A 63 -12.74 4.34 -7.30
C LYS A 63 -12.93 2.95 -6.67
N VAL A 64 -12.88 1.89 -7.47
CA VAL A 64 -13.03 0.50 -6.99
C VAL A 64 -11.87 0.15 -6.05
N LEU A 65 -10.63 0.35 -6.47
CA LEU A 65 -9.43 0.08 -5.66
C LEU A 65 -9.40 0.89 -4.36
N THR A 66 -9.84 2.13 -4.40
CA THR A 66 -9.97 2.98 -3.19
C THR A 66 -11.03 2.40 -2.25
N SER A 67 -12.16 1.93 -2.77
CA SER A 67 -13.26 1.40 -1.94
C SER A 67 -12.91 0.09 -1.22
N ILE A 68 -12.10 -0.77 -1.82
CA ILE A 68 -11.78 -2.09 -1.25
C ILE A 68 -10.58 -2.05 -0.31
N TYR A 69 -9.59 -1.20 -0.60
CA TYR A 69 -8.31 -1.22 0.12
C TYR A 69 -7.60 0.13 0.16
N SER A 70 -8.32 1.23 -0.07
CA SER A 70 -7.77 2.59 -0.10
C SER A 70 -6.61 2.78 -1.10
N ILE A 71 -6.51 1.92 -2.11
CA ILE A 71 -5.50 2.01 -3.17
C ILE A 71 -5.95 3.06 -4.17
N THR A 72 -5.22 4.17 -4.23
CA THR A 72 -5.53 5.27 -5.16
C THR A 72 -4.94 5.04 -6.55
N LYS A 73 -3.79 4.34 -6.63
CA LYS A 73 -3.07 4.07 -7.87
C LYS A 73 -2.07 2.92 -7.68
N LEU A 74 -1.76 2.19 -8.75
CA LEU A 74 -0.69 1.19 -8.79
C LEU A 74 0.47 1.66 -9.67
N ALA A 75 1.68 1.26 -9.31
CA ALA A 75 2.90 1.54 -10.05
C ALA A 75 3.78 0.27 -10.11
N PRO A 76 4.69 0.16 -11.09
CA PRO A 76 5.67 -0.93 -11.09
C PRO A 76 6.47 -0.95 -9.79
N ALA A 77 6.59 -2.14 -9.19
CA ALA A 77 7.38 -2.31 -7.98
C ALA A 77 8.87 -2.10 -8.27
N ASN A 78 9.58 -1.49 -7.32
CA ASN A 78 11.04 -1.45 -7.31
C ASN A 78 11.55 -2.47 -6.27
N PRO A 79 12.09 -3.63 -6.70
CA PRO A 79 12.52 -4.66 -5.75
C PRO A 79 13.54 -4.18 -4.72
N LYS A 80 14.36 -3.18 -5.06
CA LYS A 80 15.37 -2.61 -4.15
C LYS A 80 14.76 -1.90 -2.94
N THR A 81 13.52 -1.41 -3.05
CA THR A 81 12.85 -0.71 -1.94
C THR A 81 12.05 -1.66 -1.05
N LEU A 82 11.91 -2.94 -1.43
CA LEU A 82 11.13 -3.93 -0.69
C LEU A 82 11.93 -4.65 0.41
N THR A 83 13.21 -4.32 0.58
CA THR A 83 14.06 -4.94 1.61
C THR A 83 13.86 -4.35 3.01
N VAL A 84 13.24 -3.17 3.12
CA VAL A 84 13.19 -2.39 4.37
C VAL A 84 12.66 -3.18 5.58
N VAL A 85 11.67 -4.05 5.37
CA VAL A 85 11.11 -4.90 6.43
C VAL A 85 12.09 -6.01 6.83
N ALA A 86 12.75 -6.64 5.86
CA ALA A 86 13.76 -7.66 6.12
C ALA A 86 14.98 -7.06 6.83
N ASP A 87 15.44 -5.89 6.39
CA ASP A 87 16.54 -5.16 7.00
C ASP A 87 16.22 -4.76 8.45
N ALA A 88 14.99 -4.34 8.72
CA ALA A 88 14.51 -4.06 10.07
C ALA A 88 14.47 -5.33 10.94
N ALA A 89 13.93 -6.44 10.41
CA ALA A 89 13.88 -7.71 11.13
C ALA A 89 15.28 -8.23 11.52
N ALA A 90 16.25 -8.14 10.60
CA ALA A 90 17.64 -8.50 10.87
C ALA A 90 18.26 -7.62 11.98
N LYS A 91 18.05 -6.30 11.93
CA LYS A 91 18.52 -5.37 12.98
C LYS A 91 17.90 -5.64 14.36
N LEU A 92 16.68 -6.19 14.38
CA LEU A 92 15.95 -6.56 15.60
C LEU A 92 16.29 -7.98 16.09
N GLY A 93 17.14 -8.74 15.38
CA GLY A 93 17.49 -10.12 15.75
C GLY A 93 16.35 -11.13 15.56
N LEU A 94 15.43 -10.85 14.62
CA LEU A 94 14.31 -11.73 14.30
C LEU A 94 14.62 -12.73 13.17
N GLN A 95 15.83 -12.67 12.61
CA GLN A 95 16.35 -13.57 11.56
C GLN A 95 17.78 -13.98 11.87
#